data_AF-A0A1G8K3Y3-F1
#
_entry.id   AF-A0A1G8K3Y3-F1
#
_cell.length_a   1.000
_cell.length_b   1.000
_cell.length_c   1.000
_cell.angle_alpha   90.00
_cell.angle_beta   90.00
_cell.angle_gamma   90.00
#
_symmetry.space_group_name_H-M   'P 1'
#
loop_
_entity.id
_entity.type
_entity.pdbx_description
1 polymer ?
#
loop_
_entity_poly.entity_id
_entity_poly.type
_entity_poly.pdbx_seq_one_letter_code
_entity_poly.pdbx_strand_id
1 'polypeptide(L)'
;MIRTVAIGLAFAALLGGAAFAETFEVKMLNKGADGERMVFEPAFVQAVPGDTIRFVAADKGHNAEMIEEMIPNGAEGFKGKINQEIEVTLDTEGVYAVICKPHFAMGMVMTIAVGDVDAPEGFLEGRLPKKAKDRFEDQLSNM
;
A
#
# COMPACT_ATOMS: atom_id res chain seq x y z
N MET A 1 -55.76 40.02 8.73
CA MET A 1 -55.74 38.59 8.32
C MET A 1 -54.46 38.36 7.52
N ILE A 2 -53.35 38.07 8.18
CA ILE A 2 -52.06 37.83 7.52
C ILE A 2 -51.69 36.38 7.82
N ARG A 3 -51.94 35.50 6.85
CA ARG A 3 -51.58 34.08 6.94
C ARG A 3 -50.11 33.94 6.59
N THR A 4 -49.36 33.61 7.62
CA THR A 4 -48.01 33.05 7.72
C THR A 4 -47.38 32.58 6.41
N VAL A 5 -46.21 33.17 6.11
CA VAL A 5 -45.25 32.76 5.09
C VAL A 5 -44.75 31.35 5.41
N ALA A 6 -44.83 30.44 4.44
CA ALA A 6 -44.21 29.13 4.48
C ALA A 6 -42.69 29.29 4.34
N ILE A 7 -41.94 29.05 5.42
CA ILE A 7 -40.49 28.86 5.36
C ILE A 7 -40.27 27.36 5.25
N GLY A 8 -40.13 26.88 4.01
CA GLY A 8 -39.61 25.55 3.74
C GLY A 8 -38.11 25.53 4.03
N LEU A 9 -37.72 24.95 5.16
CA LEU A 9 -36.32 24.71 5.48
C LEU A 9 -35.84 23.52 4.63
N ALA A 10 -35.18 23.80 3.50
CA ALA A 10 -34.49 22.77 2.73
C ALA A 10 -33.23 22.34 3.49
N PHE A 11 -33.34 21.27 4.28
CA PHE A 11 -32.20 20.61 4.90
C PHE A 11 -31.56 19.68 3.84
N ALA A 12 -30.70 20.23 2.99
CA ALA A 12 -29.80 19.42 2.17
C ALA A 12 -28.71 18.87 3.10
N ALA A 13 -28.97 17.70 3.70
CA ALA A 13 -27.96 16.97 4.43
C ALA A 13 -26.86 16.55 3.45
N LEU A 14 -25.69 17.18 3.58
CA LEU A 14 -24.43 16.70 3.03
C LEU A 14 -24.13 15.32 3.63
N LEU A 15 -24.61 14.27 2.99
CA LEU A 15 -24.08 12.91 3.15
C LEU A 15 -22.73 12.86 2.40
N GLY A 16 -21.74 13.61 2.90
CA GLY A 16 -20.34 13.31 2.58
C GLY A 16 -20.04 11.99 3.27
N GLY A 17 -19.88 10.92 2.48
CA GLY A 17 -19.49 9.62 3.02
C GLY A 17 -18.21 9.78 3.83
N ALA A 18 -18.24 9.41 5.10
CA ALA A 18 -17.02 9.26 5.87
C ALA A 18 -16.24 8.11 5.22
N ALA A 19 -15.15 8.42 4.51
CA ALA A 19 -14.15 7.43 4.17
C ALA A 19 -13.54 6.96 5.49
N PHE A 20 -13.86 5.75 5.91
CA PHE A 20 -13.21 5.13 7.05
C PHE A 20 -11.87 4.60 6.56
N ALA A 21 -10.78 5.04 7.20
CA ALA A 21 -9.46 4.47 6.99
C ALA A 21 -9.51 2.95 7.28
N GLU A 22 -9.20 2.14 6.28
CA GLU A 22 -9.09 0.70 6.39
C GLU A 22 -7.67 0.31 6.84
N THR A 23 -7.54 -0.86 7.48
CA THR A 23 -6.23 -1.46 7.77
C THR A 23 -6.08 -2.76 7.01
N PHE A 24 -5.12 -2.82 6.10
CA PHE A 24 -4.77 -3.99 5.33
C PHE A 24 -3.65 -4.76 6.03
N GLU A 25 -3.89 -6.03 6.35
CA GLU A 25 -2.83 -6.90 6.86
C GLU A 25 -2.02 -7.51 5.73
N VAL A 26 -0.69 -7.41 5.85
CA VAL A 26 0.28 -8.03 4.95
C VAL A 26 1.19 -8.94 5.75
N LYS A 27 1.15 -10.24 5.46
CA LYS A 27 1.99 -11.24 6.13
C LYS A 27 3.36 -11.32 5.47
N MET A 28 4.41 -11.38 6.29
CA MET A 28 5.77 -11.66 5.84
C MET A 28 6.06 -13.16 6.02
N LEU A 29 6.27 -13.88 4.91
CA LEU A 29 6.29 -15.35 4.89
C LEU A 29 7.53 -15.91 4.22
N ASN A 30 8.00 -17.05 4.73
CA ASN A 30 9.01 -17.88 4.06
C ASN A 30 8.44 -18.55 2.80
N LYS A 31 7.16 -18.92 2.82
CA LYS A 31 6.46 -19.54 1.71
C LYS A 31 4.99 -19.11 1.69
N GLY A 32 4.52 -18.59 0.56
CA GLY A 32 3.12 -18.20 0.33
C GLY A 32 2.19 -19.38 0.11
N ALA A 33 0.89 -19.09 0.08
CA ALA A 33 -0.16 -20.08 -0.19
C ALA A 33 -0.03 -20.74 -1.58
N ASP A 34 0.50 -20.02 -2.56
CA ASP A 34 0.82 -20.48 -3.92
C ASP A 34 2.11 -21.31 -4.02
N GLY A 35 2.86 -21.40 -2.92
CA GLY A 35 4.11 -22.10 -2.80
C GLY A 35 5.36 -21.31 -3.18
N GLU A 36 5.22 -20.05 -3.58
CA GLU A 36 6.35 -19.15 -3.81
C GLU A 36 7.09 -18.86 -2.51
N ARG A 37 8.42 -18.69 -2.60
CA ARG A 37 9.27 -18.44 -1.42
C ARG A 37 9.54 -16.96 -1.23
N MET A 38 9.72 -16.57 0.03
CA MET A 38 10.05 -15.21 0.49
C MET A 38 9.08 -14.19 -0.10
N VAL A 39 7.89 -14.09 0.49
CA VAL A 39 6.78 -13.30 -0.06
C VAL A 39 6.15 -12.42 1.01
N PHE A 40 5.62 -11.30 0.56
CA PHE A 40 4.54 -10.59 1.25
C PHE A 40 3.22 -11.17 0.75
N GLU A 41 2.25 -11.38 1.65
CA GLU A 41 0.92 -11.88 1.30
C GLU A 41 -0.17 -11.01 1.97
N PRO A 42 -0.98 -10.27 1.18
CA PRO A 42 -0.92 -10.15 -0.27
C PRO A 42 0.34 -9.39 -0.75
N ALA A 43 0.72 -9.63 -2.01
CA ALA A 43 1.87 -8.96 -2.64
C ALA A 43 1.48 -7.67 -3.39
N PHE A 44 0.19 -7.37 -3.47
CA PHE A 44 -0.37 -6.13 -4.00
C PHE A 44 -1.51 -5.66 -3.09
N VAL A 45 -1.58 -4.35 -2.82
CA VAL A 45 -2.69 -3.73 -2.11
C VAL A 45 -3.13 -2.49 -2.87
N GLN A 46 -4.43 -2.41 -3.17
CA GLN A 46 -5.09 -1.18 -3.59
C GLN A 46 -5.68 -0.51 -2.35
N ALA A 47 -5.21 0.70 -2.04
CA ALA A 47 -5.60 1.49 -0.89
C ALA A 47 -6.09 2.88 -1.34
N VAL A 48 -6.63 3.66 -0.40
CA VAL A 48 -6.92 5.09 -0.56
C VAL A 48 -6.16 5.92 0.48
N PRO A 49 -5.98 7.23 0.26
CA PRO A 49 -5.34 8.09 1.26
C PRO A 49 -5.97 7.98 2.65
N GLY A 50 -5.12 7.79 3.66
CA GLY A 50 -5.49 7.58 5.06
C GLY A 50 -5.58 6.12 5.49
N ASP A 51 -5.57 5.16 4.56
CA ASP A 51 -5.51 3.74 4.88
C ASP A 51 -4.16 3.35 5.50
N THR A 52 -4.14 2.23 6.22
CA THR A 52 -2.96 1.73 6.91
C THR A 52 -2.58 0.33 6.44
N ILE A 53 -1.30 0.10 6.19
CA ILE A 53 -0.75 -1.24 5.94
C ILE A 53 -0.11 -1.76 7.23
N ARG A 54 -0.58 -2.90 7.70
CA ARG A 54 -0.01 -3.62 8.83
C ARG A 54 0.83 -4.79 8.37
N PHE A 55 2.14 -4.68 8.52
CA PHE A 55 3.07 -5.76 8.24
C PHE A 55 3.17 -6.70 9.43
N VAL A 56 2.72 -7.94 9.25
CA VAL A 56 2.67 -8.99 10.28
C VAL A 56 3.87 -9.93 10.10
N ALA A 57 4.62 -10.16 11.19
CA ALA A 57 5.78 -11.04 11.21
C ALA A 57 5.35 -12.51 11.38
N ALA A 58 4.57 -13.01 10.42
CA ALA A 58 4.02 -14.36 10.42
C ALA A 58 5.12 -15.43 10.44
N ASP A 59 6.20 -15.20 9.69
CA ASP A 59 7.46 -15.93 9.81
C ASP A 59 8.60 -15.01 10.28
N LYS A 60 9.62 -15.59 10.91
CA LYS A 60 10.84 -14.87 11.30
C LYS A 60 11.82 -14.74 10.14
N GLY A 61 12.61 -13.67 10.15
CA GLY A 61 13.68 -13.39 9.19
C GLY A 61 13.36 -12.27 8.22
N HIS A 62 12.19 -11.64 8.34
CA HIS A 62 11.71 -10.66 7.39
C HIS A 62 11.64 -9.25 8.01
N ASN A 63 11.69 -8.24 7.15
CA ASN A 63 11.29 -6.87 7.46
C ASN A 63 10.49 -6.33 6.27
N ALA A 64 9.87 -5.18 6.47
CA ALA A 64 9.37 -4.33 5.41
C ALA A 64 10.15 -3.01 5.44
N GLU A 65 10.55 -2.52 4.28
CA GLU A 65 11.08 -1.17 4.09
C GLU A 65 10.72 -0.66 2.70
N MET A 66 10.50 0.64 2.57
CA MET A 66 10.33 1.28 1.26
C MET A 66 11.68 1.49 0.58
N ILE A 67 11.67 1.50 -0.76
CA ILE A 67 12.80 2.01 -1.56
C ILE A 67 12.56 3.50 -1.78
N GLU A 68 13.48 4.35 -1.32
CA GLU A 68 13.33 5.81 -1.33
C GLU A 68 13.07 6.37 -2.74
N GLU A 69 13.67 5.78 -3.77
CA GLU A 69 13.48 6.16 -5.17
C GLU A 69 12.22 5.60 -5.83
N MET A 70 11.44 4.78 -5.12
CA MET A 70 10.24 4.09 -5.64
C MET A 70 9.02 4.32 -4.74
N ILE A 71 8.89 5.53 -4.23
CA ILE A 71 7.69 6.02 -3.53
C ILE A 71 7.26 7.36 -4.13
N PRO A 72 6.01 7.80 -3.93
CA PRO A 72 5.53 9.08 -4.45
C PRO A 72 6.33 10.26 -3.88
N ASN A 73 6.48 11.30 -4.70
CA ASN A 73 7.14 12.53 -4.25
C ASN A 73 6.42 13.14 -3.05
N GLY A 74 7.15 13.37 -1.96
CA GLY A 74 6.62 13.94 -0.72
C GLY A 74 6.01 12.91 0.25
N ALA A 75 5.96 11.63 -0.12
CA ALA A 75 5.58 10.57 0.82
C ALA A 75 6.70 10.30 1.84
N GLU A 76 6.31 9.93 3.06
CA GLU A 76 7.26 9.51 4.09
C GLU A 76 7.63 8.03 3.90
N GLY A 77 8.92 7.76 3.67
CA GLY A 77 9.44 6.40 3.62
C GLY A 77 9.55 5.77 5.02
N PHE A 78 9.52 4.44 5.10
CA PHE A 78 9.75 3.72 6.35
C PHE A 78 10.78 2.60 6.20
N LYS A 79 11.36 2.20 7.35
CA LYS A 79 12.25 1.05 7.45
C LYS A 79 12.02 0.28 8.74
N GLY A 80 11.29 -0.83 8.64
CA GLY A 80 11.09 -1.77 9.74
C GLY A 80 12.34 -2.58 10.06
N LYS A 81 12.49 -2.94 11.34
CA LYS A 81 13.52 -3.89 11.80
C LYS A 81 13.10 -5.33 11.45
N ILE A 82 14.08 -6.24 11.44
CA ILE A 82 13.81 -7.68 11.27
C ILE A 82 12.88 -8.17 12.39
N ASN A 83 11.84 -8.92 12.02
CA ASN A 83 10.76 -9.43 12.87
C ASN A 83 9.89 -8.36 13.54
N GLN A 84 9.98 -7.11 13.09
CA GLN A 84 9.13 -6.06 13.62
C GLN A 84 7.79 -6.06 12.90
N GLU A 85 6.70 -6.04 13.67
CA GLU A 85 5.39 -5.66 13.16
C GLU A 85 5.28 -4.14 13.16
N ILE A 86 4.84 -3.58 12.04
CA ILE A 86 4.70 -2.14 11.85
C ILE A 86 3.37 -1.83 11.17
N GLU A 87 2.81 -0.68 11.50
CA GLU A 87 1.65 -0.10 10.84
C GLU A 87 2.11 1.19 10.16
N VAL A 88 1.75 1.35 8.89
CA VAL A 88 2.16 2.48 8.05
C VAL A 88 0.91 3.08 7.43
N THR A 89 0.56 4.30 7.84
CA THR A 89 -0.53 5.07 7.22
C THR A 89 -0.04 5.72 5.94
N LEU A 90 -0.86 5.65 4.89
CA LEU A 90 -0.52 6.11 3.55
C LEU A 90 -1.37 7.31 3.19
N ASP A 91 -0.81 8.51 3.28
CA ASP A 91 -1.57 9.75 3.01
C ASP A 91 -1.36 10.29 1.59
N THR A 92 -0.26 9.92 0.93
CA THR A 92 0.09 10.44 -0.40
C THR A 92 -0.36 9.45 -1.48
N GLU A 93 -1.09 9.92 -2.48
CA GLU A 93 -1.47 9.10 -3.64
C GLU A 93 -0.24 8.70 -4.46
N GLY A 94 -0.31 7.53 -5.09
CA GLY A 94 0.73 7.00 -5.98
C GLY A 94 1.12 5.57 -5.65
N VAL A 95 2.23 5.14 -6.24
CA VAL A 95 2.71 3.76 -6.18
C VAL A 95 3.93 3.65 -5.29
N TYR A 96 3.90 2.68 -4.39
CA TYR A 96 4.95 2.42 -3.40
C TYR A 96 5.52 1.03 -3.61
N ALA A 97 6.85 0.94 -3.71
CA ALA A 97 7.57 -0.31 -3.65
C ALA A 97 8.02 -0.60 -2.21
N VAL A 98 7.64 -1.77 -1.69
CA VAL A 98 8.11 -2.27 -0.40
C VAL A 98 8.93 -3.54 -0.62
N ILE A 99 10.04 -3.64 0.10
CA ILE A 99 10.95 -4.78 0.03
C ILE A 99 11.21 -5.37 1.41
N CYS A 100 11.58 -6.64 1.43
CA CYS A 100 12.32 -7.22 2.54
C CYS A 100 13.81 -7.18 2.22
N LYS A 101 14.58 -6.38 2.96
CA LYS A 101 16.03 -6.16 2.71
C LYS A 101 16.83 -7.46 2.52
N PRO A 102 16.82 -8.43 3.46
CA PRO A 102 17.62 -9.65 3.33
C PRO A 102 17.18 -10.56 2.17
N HIS A 103 15.93 -10.43 1.70
CA HIS A 103 15.34 -11.30 0.68
C HIS A 103 14.98 -10.58 -0.62
N PHE A 104 15.41 -9.33 -0.79
CA PHE A 104 15.10 -8.52 -1.96
C PHE A 104 15.63 -9.18 -3.25
N ALA A 105 16.86 -9.69 -3.22
CA ALA A 105 17.45 -10.42 -4.35
C ALA A 105 16.69 -11.72 -4.71
N MET A 106 15.94 -12.26 -3.75
CA MET A 106 15.08 -13.44 -3.94
C MET A 106 13.66 -13.07 -4.41
N GLY A 107 13.37 -11.77 -4.55
CA GLY A 107 12.10 -11.25 -5.01
C GLY A 107 11.07 -10.97 -3.91
N MET A 108 11.46 -10.88 -2.65
CA MET A 108 10.50 -10.53 -1.58
C MET A 108 10.16 -9.04 -1.64
N VAL A 109 9.16 -8.74 -2.45
CA VAL A 109 8.70 -7.39 -2.78
C VAL A 109 7.17 -7.34 -2.83
N MET A 110 6.60 -6.17 -2.59
CA MET A 110 5.19 -5.89 -2.84
C MET A 110 5.00 -4.48 -3.38
N THR A 111 3.88 -4.27 -4.07
CA THR A 111 3.43 -2.96 -4.53
C THR A 111 2.21 -2.53 -3.75
N ILE A 112 2.14 -1.25 -3.38
CA ILE A 112 0.93 -0.63 -2.85
C ILE A 112 0.55 0.52 -3.79
N ALA A 113 -0.68 0.52 -4.28
CA ALA A 113 -1.25 1.62 -5.05
C ALA A 113 -2.23 2.39 -4.16
N VAL A 114 -2.05 3.70 -4.03
CA VAL A 114 -2.89 4.57 -3.20
C VAL A 114 -3.63 5.54 -4.10
N GLY A 115 -4.96 5.42 -4.15
CA GLY A 115 -5.82 6.19 -5.04
C GLY A 115 -5.94 5.58 -6.45
N ASP A 116 -6.61 6.30 -7.35
CA ASP A 116 -6.76 5.95 -8.77
C ASP A 116 -5.55 6.50 -9.54
N VAL A 117 -4.50 5.68 -9.65
CA VAL A 117 -3.18 6.08 -10.15
C VAL A 117 -2.59 5.05 -11.10
N ASP A 118 -1.82 5.52 -12.08
CA ASP A 118 -0.97 4.68 -12.91
C ASP A 118 0.44 4.52 -12.30
N ALA A 119 1.12 3.43 -12.65
CA ALA A 119 2.54 3.28 -12.34
C ALA A 119 3.36 4.40 -13.02
N PRO A 120 4.24 5.11 -12.29
CA PRO A 120 5.09 6.14 -12.89
C PRO A 120 5.92 5.59 -14.04
N GLU A 121 6.15 6.40 -15.08
CA GLU A 121 7.13 6.05 -16.12
C GLU A 121 8.49 5.77 -15.48
N GLY A 122 9.10 4.65 -15.87
CA GLY A 122 10.38 4.24 -15.31
C GLY A 122 10.34 3.77 -13.86
N PHE A 123 9.17 3.46 -13.29
CA PHE A 123 9.07 2.98 -11.89
C PHE A 123 9.97 1.76 -11.60
N LEU A 124 10.20 0.89 -12.59
CA LEU A 124 11.09 -0.27 -12.49
C LEU A 124 12.48 -0.04 -13.13
N GLU A 125 12.81 1.21 -13.45
CA GLU A 125 14.15 1.57 -13.90
C GLU A 125 15.13 1.59 -12.73
N GLY A 126 16.39 1.29 -13.03
CA GLY A 126 17.44 1.17 -12.03
C GLY A 126 17.84 -0.27 -11.75
N ARG A 127 18.61 -0.46 -10.67
CA ARG A 127 19.30 -1.72 -10.38
C ARG A 127 18.43 -2.63 -9.51
N LEU A 128 17.40 -3.22 -10.11
CA LEU A 128 16.56 -4.23 -9.47
C LEU A 128 17.11 -5.65 -9.73
N PRO A 129 17.15 -6.53 -8.72
CA PRO A 129 17.37 -7.95 -8.95
C PRO A 129 16.30 -8.51 -9.89
N LYS A 130 16.69 -9.41 -10.81
CA LYS A 130 15.78 -9.93 -11.84
C LYS A 130 14.46 -10.44 -11.25
N LYS A 131 14.51 -11.31 -10.23
CA LYS A 131 13.30 -11.89 -9.63
C LYS A 131 12.42 -10.86 -8.91
N ALA A 132 13.02 -9.80 -8.34
CA ALA A 132 12.26 -8.69 -7.77
C ALA A 132 11.54 -7.90 -8.85
N LYS A 133 12.25 -7.58 -9.95
CA LYS A 133 11.66 -6.89 -11.10
C LYS A 133 10.49 -7.69 -11.69
N ASP A 134 10.70 -8.98 -11.98
CA ASP A 134 9.65 -9.86 -12.51
C ASP A 134 8.39 -9.82 -11.60
N ARG A 135 8.55 -9.89 -10.27
CA ARG A 135 7.42 -9.85 -9.33
C ARG A 135 6.76 -8.47 -9.23
N PHE A 136 7.52 -7.38 -9.33
CA PHE A 136 6.91 -6.05 -9.41
C PHE A 136 6.09 -5.90 -10.70
N GLU A 137 6.56 -6.40 -11.83
CA GLU A 137 5.80 -6.40 -13.10
C GLU A 137 4.47 -7.16 -12.95
N ASP A 138 4.50 -8.35 -12.34
CA ASP A 138 3.29 -9.12 -12.03
C ASP A 138 2.34 -8.35 -11.10
N GLN A 139 2.86 -7.68 -10.06
CA GLN A 139 2.06 -6.92 -9.10
C GLN A 139 1.39 -5.70 -9.74
N LEU A 140 2.13 -4.93 -10.54
CA LEU A 140 1.63 -3.75 -11.26
C LEU A 140 0.53 -4.10 -12.28
N SER A 141 0.48 -5.35 -12.76
CA SER A 141 -0.60 -5.81 -13.63
C SER A 141 -1.97 -5.93 -12.93
N ASN A 142 -2.02 -5.79 -11.60
CA ASN A 142 -3.26 -5.80 -10.81
C ASN A 142 -3.76 -4.40 -10.45
N MET A 143 -3.09 -3.34 -10.91
CA MET A 143 -3.55 -1.96 -10.77
C MET A 143 -4.74 -1.69 -11.70
#